data_AF-A0A9E4YIK3-F1
#
_entry.id   AF-A0A9E4YIK3-F1
#
_cell.length_a   1.000
_cell.length_b   1.000
_cell.length_c   1.000
_cell.angle_alpha   90.00
_cell.angle_beta   90.00
_cell.angle_gamma   90.00
#
_symmetry.space_group_name_H-M   'P 1'
#
loop_
_entity.id
_entity.type
_entity.pdbx_description
1 polymer ?
#
loop_
_entity_poly.entity_id
_entity_poly.type
_entity_poly.pdbx_seq_one_letter_code
_entity_poly.pdbx_strand_id
1 'polypeptide(L)'
;MLHQQHHKATRLAGWALGALIGAALALALASASVSGQPETLTVNLASFSSDGDSSARALVTVLDRQLRPVVDLVAADFNVQVNGEPALISGLERGVDNSLPISVLLALDVSGSMEGGALDEAKGAAINFLESLESQDSVGVLTFADEVSLVLPFTQDKAATVAAIEGLVAGGETALYRATETGLRLAAEEGSSYRAVILLSDGVDNGSVFVQDDVYSTAATLGVPVFAIGLGDDIDREFLESIATLSGGSFAETPSPAGLAQLYAQAGELLRGQYILTLDTAGLVFVAAEPTLLRVEVASSAGTGSVARSVCAQELCVALGLVVPGEQLAAVRTVSANVISSEPIVSVSFMVDGVVAAEVSEEPYQFVFDPAAFESGERVLSVRVETVSGASQSSQLSVQIGSTGGGLNMTLVLGAIVAVGAAVVLALYLYLRLRRGPQGDLRKLDPANLTPPSKEAARVRRTSKPKIWP
;
A
#
# COMPACT_ATOMS: atom_id res chain seq x y z
N MET A 1 25.48 -71.81 -47.33
CA MET A 1 24.72 -70.53 -47.40
C MET A 1 23.75 -70.43 -46.23
N LEU A 2 24.23 -70.19 -44.99
CA LEU A 2 23.37 -69.86 -43.84
C LEU A 2 24.16 -69.29 -42.64
N HIS A 3 25.40 -68.83 -42.86
CA HIS A 3 26.29 -68.37 -41.79
C HIS A 3 26.83 -66.94 -42.00
N GLN A 4 26.20 -66.17 -42.90
CA GLN A 4 26.70 -64.84 -43.30
C GLN A 4 25.62 -63.75 -43.35
N GLN A 5 24.55 -63.88 -42.56
CA GLN A 5 23.54 -62.83 -42.41
C GLN A 5 23.37 -62.25 -41.00
N HIS A 6 24.00 -62.83 -39.97
CA HIS A 6 23.87 -62.30 -38.60
C HIS A 6 24.78 -61.11 -38.24
N HIS A 7 25.82 -60.80 -39.04
CA HIS A 7 26.77 -59.75 -38.69
C HIS A 7 26.46 -58.35 -39.25
N LYS A 8 25.44 -58.19 -40.10
CA LYS A 8 25.06 -56.87 -40.65
C LYS A 8 23.97 -56.16 -39.84
N ALA A 9 23.18 -56.88 -39.04
CA ALA A 9 22.10 -56.29 -38.24
C ALA A 9 22.58 -55.63 -36.94
N THR A 10 23.74 -56.02 -36.39
CA THR A 10 24.24 -55.53 -35.10
C THR A 10 25.10 -54.26 -35.17
N ARG A 11 25.53 -53.82 -36.37
CA ARG A 11 26.33 -52.59 -36.52
C ARG A 11 25.51 -51.33 -36.85
N LEU A 12 24.27 -51.47 -37.35
CA LEU A 12 23.38 -50.33 -37.63
C LEU A 12 22.55 -49.89 -36.42
N ALA A 13 22.38 -50.75 -35.42
CA ALA A 13 21.68 -50.40 -34.17
C ALA A 13 22.51 -49.49 -33.23
N GLY A 14 23.85 -49.51 -33.32
CA GLY A 14 24.72 -48.69 -32.46
C GLY A 14 24.79 -47.22 -32.85
N TRP A 15 24.66 -46.90 -34.14
CA TRP A 15 24.76 -45.52 -34.64
C TRP A 15 23.43 -44.75 -34.51
N ALA A 16 22.29 -45.44 -34.57
CA ALA A 16 20.99 -44.83 -34.32
C ALA A 16 20.77 -44.51 -32.82
N LEU A 17 21.33 -45.31 -31.91
CA LEU A 17 21.22 -45.05 -30.47
C LEU A 17 22.12 -43.88 -30.02
N GLY A 18 23.33 -43.75 -30.59
CA GLY A 18 24.26 -42.65 -30.27
C GLY A 18 23.76 -41.27 -30.73
N ALA A 19 23.11 -41.20 -31.90
CA ALA A 19 22.56 -39.94 -32.40
C ALA A 19 21.31 -39.46 -31.63
N LEU A 20 20.50 -40.39 -31.11
CA LEU A 20 19.34 -40.06 -30.27
C LEU A 20 19.77 -39.60 -28.86
N ILE A 21 20.84 -40.16 -28.29
CA ILE A 21 21.37 -39.73 -26.99
C ILE A 21 22.07 -38.36 -27.11
N GLY A 22 22.79 -38.10 -28.20
CA GLY A 22 23.41 -36.79 -28.44
C GLY A 22 22.40 -35.65 -28.67
N ALA A 23 21.30 -35.93 -29.39
CA ALA A 23 20.22 -34.96 -29.59
C ALA A 23 19.40 -34.74 -28.30
N ALA A 24 19.18 -35.77 -27.48
CA ALA A 24 18.51 -35.63 -26.18
C ALA A 24 19.37 -34.85 -25.18
N LEU A 25 20.71 -34.98 -25.20
CA LEU A 25 21.61 -34.22 -24.33
C LEU A 25 21.77 -32.77 -24.78
N ALA A 26 21.72 -32.49 -26.09
CA ALA A 26 21.69 -31.12 -26.62
C ALA A 26 20.34 -30.41 -26.40
N LEU A 27 19.22 -31.15 -26.39
CA LEU A 27 17.91 -30.59 -26.00
C LEU A 27 17.75 -30.45 -24.47
N ALA A 28 18.48 -31.24 -23.67
CA ALA A 28 18.48 -31.10 -22.21
C ALA A 28 19.32 -29.91 -21.71
N LEU A 29 20.29 -29.43 -22.51
CA LEU A 29 21.11 -28.25 -22.17
C LEU A 29 20.52 -26.93 -22.68
N ALA A 30 19.48 -26.96 -23.52
CA ALA A 30 18.77 -25.77 -23.99
C ALA A 30 17.58 -25.35 -23.10
N SER A 31 17.27 -26.13 -22.06
CA SER A 31 16.17 -25.87 -21.12
C SER A 31 16.63 -25.33 -19.76
N ALA A 32 17.92 -25.04 -19.60
CA ALA A 32 18.48 -24.46 -18.37
C ALA A 32 18.84 -22.98 -18.53
N SER A 33 18.12 -22.25 -19.37
CA SER A 33 17.81 -20.85 -19.03
C SER A 33 16.48 -20.88 -18.32
N VAL A 34 16.52 -21.23 -17.02
CA VAL A 34 15.53 -20.72 -16.08
C VAL A 34 15.66 -19.21 -16.21
N SER A 35 14.81 -18.60 -17.04
CA SER A 35 14.52 -17.19 -16.87
C SER A 35 13.99 -17.10 -15.45
N GLY A 36 14.84 -16.69 -14.51
CA GLY A 36 14.40 -16.33 -13.17
C GLY A 36 13.32 -15.28 -13.38
N GLN A 37 12.06 -15.67 -13.26
CA GLN A 37 11.01 -14.68 -13.11
C GLN A 37 11.46 -13.86 -11.90
N PRO A 38 11.63 -12.52 -12.03
CA PRO A 38 12.07 -11.71 -10.90
C PRO A 38 11.21 -12.06 -9.71
N GLU A 39 11.83 -12.35 -8.56
CA GLU A 39 11.03 -12.72 -7.41
C GLU A 39 10.11 -11.56 -7.04
N THR A 40 8.93 -11.89 -6.55
CA THR A 40 7.98 -10.87 -6.13
C THR A 40 8.36 -10.49 -4.71
N LEU A 41 8.75 -9.23 -4.52
CA LEU A 41 9.02 -8.66 -3.21
C LEU A 41 7.75 -8.01 -2.66
N THR A 42 7.53 -8.17 -1.36
CA THR A 42 6.51 -7.42 -0.64
C THR A 42 7.15 -6.14 -0.11
N VAL A 43 6.60 -4.98 -0.47
CA VAL A 43 7.07 -3.68 0.02
C VAL A 43 6.01 -3.13 0.96
N ASN A 44 6.40 -2.82 2.20
CA ASN A 44 5.53 -2.22 3.19
C ASN A 44 6.00 -0.80 3.48
N LEU A 45 5.07 0.15 3.46
CA LEU A 45 5.32 1.54 3.87
C LEU A 45 4.71 1.77 5.25
N ALA A 46 5.55 1.78 6.28
CA ALA A 46 5.14 1.80 7.67
C ALA A 46 4.74 3.21 8.12
N SER A 47 5.60 4.19 7.83
CA SER A 47 5.35 5.59 8.18
C SER A 47 5.94 6.55 7.14
N PHE A 48 5.41 7.78 7.14
CA PHE A 48 5.90 8.91 6.38
C PHE A 48 5.81 10.15 7.26
N SER A 49 6.91 10.89 7.38
CA SER A 49 6.94 12.18 8.06
C SER A 49 7.64 13.21 7.18
N SER A 50 7.23 14.47 7.30
CA SER A 50 7.86 15.59 6.60
C SER A 50 8.22 16.64 7.64
N ASP A 51 9.42 17.22 7.52
CA ASP A 51 9.81 18.38 8.34
C ASP A 51 9.22 19.71 7.83
N GLY A 52 8.48 19.67 6.72
CA GLY A 52 7.77 20.81 6.15
C GLY A 52 8.62 21.74 5.29
N ASP A 53 9.95 21.67 5.36
CA ASP A 53 10.83 22.69 4.76
C ASP A 53 11.87 22.15 3.78
N SER A 54 12.32 20.90 3.88
CA SER A 54 13.32 20.39 2.91
C SER A 54 13.48 18.87 2.82
N SER A 55 12.92 18.10 3.76
CA SER A 55 13.06 16.65 3.72
C SER A 55 11.82 15.92 4.23
N ALA A 56 11.58 14.74 3.65
CA ALA A 56 10.61 13.79 4.15
C ALA A 56 11.28 12.44 4.40
N ARG A 57 10.80 11.70 5.39
CA ARG A 57 11.31 10.38 5.74
C ARG A 57 10.21 9.35 5.55
N ALA A 58 10.51 8.31 4.78
CA ALA A 58 9.64 7.16 4.60
C ALA A 58 10.29 5.92 5.21
N LEU A 59 9.56 5.24 6.10
CA LEU A 59 9.99 3.99 6.70
C LEU A 59 9.46 2.82 5.87
N VAL A 60 10.36 2.04 5.28
CA VAL A 60 10.04 0.99 4.30
C VAL A 60 10.63 -0.34 4.74
N THR A 61 9.82 -1.40 4.69
CA THR A 61 10.30 -2.78 4.86
C THR A 61 10.12 -3.53 3.55
N VAL A 62 11.15 -4.26 3.12
CA VAL A 62 11.10 -5.07 1.90
C VAL A 62 11.29 -6.52 2.28
N LEU A 63 10.33 -7.38 1.94
CA LEU A 63 10.31 -8.79 2.30
C LEU A 63 10.42 -9.68 1.07
N ASP A 64 11.14 -10.79 1.23
CA ASP A 64 11.15 -11.89 0.26
C ASP A 64 9.85 -12.72 0.32
N ARG A 65 9.76 -13.76 -0.53
CA ARG A 65 8.60 -14.66 -0.56
C ARG A 65 8.42 -15.50 0.71
N GLN A 66 9.42 -15.54 1.57
CA GLN A 66 9.39 -16.21 2.87
C GLN A 66 9.13 -15.21 4.01
N LEU A 67 8.73 -13.97 3.69
CA LEU A 67 8.49 -12.88 4.64
C LEU A 67 9.73 -12.50 5.46
N ARG A 68 10.92 -12.74 4.93
CA ARG A 68 12.18 -12.32 5.55
C ARG A 68 12.63 -10.97 4.98
N PRO A 69 13.18 -10.07 5.79
CA PRO A 69 13.71 -8.81 5.30
C PRO A 69 14.85 -8.99 4.29
N VAL A 70 14.78 -8.25 3.19
CA VAL A 70 15.88 -8.05 2.26
C VAL A 70 16.66 -6.84 2.76
N VAL A 71 17.86 -7.04 3.29
CA VAL A 71 18.60 -6.02 4.09
C VAL A 71 19.81 -5.39 3.37
N ASP A 72 20.08 -5.83 2.14
CA ASP A 72 21.24 -5.42 1.35
C ASP A 72 20.90 -4.42 0.21
N LEU A 73 19.68 -3.86 0.21
CA LEU A 73 19.26 -2.88 -0.78
C LEU A 73 20.03 -1.57 -0.64
N VAL A 74 20.27 -0.93 -1.78
CA VAL A 74 20.91 0.39 -1.90
C VAL A 74 19.93 1.40 -2.46
N ALA A 75 20.23 2.70 -2.34
CA ALA A 75 19.33 3.77 -2.78
C ALA A 75 18.93 3.64 -4.27
N ALA A 76 19.80 3.07 -5.10
CA ALA A 76 19.53 2.85 -6.53
C ALA A 76 18.50 1.74 -6.80
N ASP A 77 18.20 0.87 -5.83
CA ASP A 77 17.17 -0.16 -5.95
C ASP A 77 15.76 0.41 -5.72
N PHE A 78 15.64 1.64 -5.19
CA PHE A 78 14.39 2.29 -4.88
C PHE A 78 14.03 3.36 -5.92
N ASN A 79 12.78 3.35 -6.36
CA ASN A 79 12.16 4.42 -7.14
C ASN A 79 10.95 4.96 -6.37
N VAL A 80 11.02 6.21 -5.93
CA VAL A 80 9.99 6.85 -5.11
C VAL A 80 9.28 7.93 -5.92
N GLN A 81 7.96 7.97 -5.84
CA GLN A 81 7.13 8.99 -6.48
C GLN A 81 6.17 9.60 -5.47
N VAL A 82 5.97 10.90 -5.55
CA VAL A 82 5.03 11.69 -4.75
C VAL A 82 4.03 12.32 -5.70
N ASN A 83 2.75 11.95 -5.59
CA ASN A 83 1.68 12.35 -6.51
C ASN A 83 2.00 12.05 -8.00
N GLY A 84 2.79 11.01 -8.25
CA GLY A 84 3.24 10.61 -9.59
C GLY A 84 4.51 11.31 -10.08
N GLU A 85 5.00 12.32 -9.37
CA GLU A 85 6.27 12.99 -9.67
C GLU A 85 7.44 12.26 -8.99
N PRO A 86 8.59 12.04 -9.67
CA PRO A 86 9.75 11.40 -9.05
C PRO A 86 10.28 12.19 -7.85
N ALA A 87 10.52 11.50 -6.73
CA ALA A 87 11.15 12.04 -5.53
C ALA A 87 12.59 11.54 -5.43
N LEU A 88 13.56 12.46 -5.30
CA LEU A 88 14.97 12.09 -5.16
C LEU A 88 15.25 11.57 -3.75
N ILE A 89 15.97 10.46 -3.64
CA ILE A 89 16.43 9.92 -2.36
C ILE A 89 17.78 10.59 -2.04
N SER A 90 17.79 11.45 -1.03
CA SER A 90 18.97 12.17 -0.54
C SER A 90 19.73 11.41 0.55
N GLY A 91 19.09 10.41 1.17
CA GLY A 91 19.70 9.54 2.17
C GLY A 91 19.01 8.19 2.29
N LEU A 92 19.78 7.17 2.66
CA LEU A 92 19.30 5.82 2.96
C LEU A 92 19.96 5.36 4.26
N GLU A 93 19.15 5.07 5.27
CA GLU A 93 19.60 4.44 6.50
C GLU A 93 18.98 3.04 6.62
N ARG A 94 19.71 2.10 7.19
CA ARG A 94 19.29 0.70 7.33
C ARG A 94 19.28 0.33 8.80
N GLY A 95 18.18 -0.24 9.29
CA GLY A 95 18.06 -0.67 10.68
C GLY A 95 19.14 -1.70 11.07
N VAL A 96 19.61 -2.51 10.12
CA VAL A 96 20.66 -3.51 10.31
C VAL A 96 22.05 -2.90 10.56
N ASP A 97 22.27 -1.63 10.20
CA ASP A 97 23.55 -0.96 10.42
C ASP A 97 23.70 -0.44 11.86
N ASN A 98 22.66 -0.60 12.71
CA ASN A 98 22.62 -0.12 14.08
C ASN A 98 22.93 1.39 14.20
N SER A 99 22.67 2.17 13.15
CA SER A 99 22.92 3.61 13.15
C SER A 99 21.81 4.42 13.83
N LEU A 100 20.68 3.79 14.11
CA LEU A 100 19.47 4.42 14.62
C LEU A 100 18.99 3.70 15.88
N PRO A 101 18.79 4.42 16.99
CA PRO A 101 18.15 3.89 18.18
C PRO A 101 16.72 3.43 17.91
N ILE A 102 16.41 2.20 18.26
CA ILE A 102 15.06 1.64 18.20
C ILE A 102 14.36 1.84 19.54
N SER A 103 13.09 2.20 19.51
CA SER A 103 12.23 2.22 20.68
C SER A 103 11.12 1.17 20.56
N VAL A 104 11.10 0.17 21.43
CA VAL A 104 10.11 -0.91 21.36
C VAL A 104 9.26 -0.92 22.61
N LEU A 105 7.94 -0.84 22.44
CA LEU A 105 7.01 -1.11 23.52
C LEU A 105 6.60 -2.58 23.48
N LEU A 106 6.91 -3.32 24.53
CA LEU A 106 6.40 -4.68 24.72
C LEU A 106 5.03 -4.57 25.39
N ALA A 107 3.96 -4.90 24.67
CA ALA A 107 2.60 -4.98 25.18
C ALA A 107 2.25 -6.46 25.41
N LEU A 108 2.25 -6.88 26.67
CA LEU A 108 2.14 -8.28 27.07
C LEU A 108 0.80 -8.57 27.76
N ASP A 109 0.05 -9.53 27.23
CA ASP A 109 -1.10 -10.11 27.91
C ASP A 109 -0.64 -10.84 29.18
N VAL A 110 -1.24 -10.47 30.30
CA VAL A 110 -1.04 -11.11 31.61
C VAL A 110 -2.39 -11.55 32.21
N SER A 111 -3.38 -11.83 31.36
CA SER A 111 -4.68 -12.36 31.76
C SER A 111 -4.58 -13.76 32.37
N GLY A 112 -5.68 -14.25 32.94
CA GLY A 112 -5.73 -15.56 33.60
C GLY A 112 -5.39 -16.75 32.69
N SER A 113 -5.63 -16.66 31.38
CA SER A 113 -5.28 -17.72 30.42
C SER A 113 -3.77 -17.91 30.26
N MET A 114 -3.00 -16.84 30.51
CA MET A 114 -1.54 -16.86 30.46
C MET A 114 -0.90 -17.55 31.69
N GLU A 115 -1.68 -17.98 32.69
CA GLU A 115 -1.13 -18.58 33.92
C GLU A 115 -0.25 -19.82 33.65
N GLY A 116 0.90 -19.88 34.34
CA GLY A 116 1.85 -20.98 34.23
C GLY A 116 2.73 -20.87 32.99
N GLY A 117 2.82 -21.96 32.22
CA GLY A 117 3.82 -22.11 31.16
C GLY A 117 3.71 -21.11 30.00
N ALA A 118 2.51 -20.55 29.76
CA ALA A 118 2.31 -19.55 28.71
C ALA A 118 3.05 -18.23 29.04
N LEU A 119 2.80 -17.66 30.22
CA LEU A 119 3.50 -16.46 30.67
C LEU A 119 5.00 -16.70 30.88
N ASP A 120 5.41 -17.87 31.40
CA ASP A 120 6.83 -18.17 31.60
C ASP A 120 7.61 -18.18 30.28
N GLU A 121 7.06 -18.79 29.22
CA GLU A 121 7.68 -18.78 27.89
C GLU A 121 7.58 -17.39 27.22
N ALA A 122 6.49 -16.65 27.44
CA ALA A 122 6.38 -15.27 26.97
C ALA A 122 7.46 -14.36 27.58
N LYS A 123 7.69 -14.48 28.89
CA LYS A 123 8.79 -13.79 29.58
C LYS A 123 10.13 -14.18 29.00
N GLY A 124 10.40 -15.47 28.83
CA GLY A 124 11.64 -15.98 28.25
C GLY A 124 11.88 -15.45 26.83
N ALA A 125 10.86 -15.49 25.97
CA ALA A 125 10.93 -14.98 24.61
C ALA A 125 11.17 -13.46 24.55
N ALA A 126 10.46 -12.69 25.39
CA ALA A 126 10.65 -11.25 25.50
C ALA A 126 12.06 -10.90 26.01
N ILE A 127 12.59 -11.61 27.02
CA ILE A 127 13.95 -11.42 27.53
C ILE A 127 14.99 -11.75 26.45
N ASN A 128 14.83 -12.86 25.73
CA ASN A 128 15.72 -13.21 24.62
C ASN A 128 15.71 -12.14 23.52
N PHE A 129 14.55 -11.53 23.24
CA PHE A 129 14.45 -10.41 22.32
C PHE A 129 15.26 -9.19 22.81
N LEU A 130 15.27 -8.87 24.11
CA LEU A 130 16.10 -7.79 24.67
C LEU A 130 17.60 -7.99 24.41
N GLU A 131 18.06 -9.24 24.34
CA GLU A 131 19.46 -9.56 24.02
C GLU A 131 19.84 -9.16 22.59
N SER A 132 18.88 -9.15 21.66
CA SER A 132 19.07 -8.73 20.26
C SER A 132 19.11 -7.21 20.06
N LEU A 133 18.70 -6.44 21.08
CA LEU A 133 18.73 -4.98 21.03
C LEU A 133 20.15 -4.45 21.23
N GLU A 134 20.42 -3.25 20.75
CA GLU A 134 21.67 -2.54 20.97
C GLU A 134 21.60 -1.69 22.25
N SER A 135 22.75 -1.22 22.72
CA SER A 135 22.82 -0.42 23.95
C SER A 135 22.10 0.94 23.88
N GLN A 136 21.86 1.45 22.68
CA GLN A 136 21.15 2.71 22.44
C GLN A 136 19.63 2.54 22.35
N ASP A 137 19.14 1.31 22.21
CA ASP A 137 17.72 1.05 22.02
C ASP A 137 16.97 1.17 23.35
N SER A 138 15.78 1.76 23.30
CA SER A 138 14.90 1.89 24.47
C SER A 138 13.77 0.86 24.43
N VAL A 139 13.41 0.34 25.60
CA VAL A 139 12.28 -0.58 25.74
C VAL A 139 11.35 -0.10 26.83
N GLY A 140 10.06 -0.09 26.53
CA GLY A 140 8.99 0.05 27.52
C GLY A 140 8.27 -1.29 27.71
N VAL A 141 7.65 -1.47 28.88
CA VAL A 141 6.85 -2.66 29.19
C VAL A 141 5.46 -2.22 29.61
N LEU A 142 4.48 -2.53 28.77
CA LEU A 142 3.06 -2.40 29.00
C LEU A 142 2.47 -3.79 29.24
N THR A 143 1.64 -3.94 30.26
CA THR A 143 0.90 -5.19 30.47
C THR A 143 -0.58 -4.93 30.49
N PHE A 144 -1.36 -5.94 30.15
CA PHE A 144 -2.82 -5.83 30.21
C PHE A 144 -3.47 -7.11 30.69
N ALA A 145 -4.47 -6.92 31.53
CA ALA A 145 -5.45 -7.93 31.92
C ALA A 145 -6.82 -7.23 32.06
N ASP A 146 -7.40 -7.13 33.26
CA ASP A 146 -8.57 -6.28 33.54
C ASP A 146 -8.26 -4.79 33.27
N GLU A 147 -7.04 -4.38 33.60
CA GLU A 147 -6.52 -3.02 33.45
C GLU A 147 -5.24 -3.03 32.60
N VAL A 148 -4.93 -1.87 32.02
CA VAL A 148 -3.70 -1.65 31.26
C VAL A 148 -2.72 -0.89 32.16
N SER A 149 -1.51 -1.40 32.31
CA SER A 149 -0.48 -0.85 33.20
C SER A 149 0.84 -0.67 32.47
N LEU A 150 1.39 0.54 32.52
CA LEU A 150 2.77 0.80 32.11
C LEU A 150 3.71 0.43 33.25
N VAL A 151 4.18 -0.82 33.24
CA VAL A 151 5.05 -1.39 34.28
C VAL A 151 6.42 -0.72 34.26
N LEU A 152 6.92 -0.42 33.07
CA LEU A 152 8.20 0.25 32.88
C LEU A 152 8.12 1.25 31.72
N PRO A 153 8.32 2.56 31.96
CA PRO A 153 8.52 3.54 30.90
C PRO A 153 9.74 3.20 30.03
N PHE A 154 9.83 3.78 28.83
CA PHE A 154 10.98 3.58 27.95
C PHE A 154 12.31 3.83 28.65
N THR A 155 13.20 2.83 28.59
CA THR A 155 14.53 2.89 29.18
C THR A 155 15.53 2.11 28.35
N GLN A 156 16.80 2.50 28.39
CA GLN A 156 17.94 1.74 27.86
C GLN A 156 18.51 0.74 28.89
N ASP A 157 17.99 0.76 30.12
CA ASP A 157 18.42 -0.16 31.19
C ASP A 157 17.78 -1.54 31.00
N LYS A 158 18.46 -2.39 30.22
CA LYS A 158 18.04 -3.77 29.96
C LYS A 158 17.85 -4.59 31.24
N ALA A 159 18.64 -4.34 32.28
CA ALA A 159 18.52 -5.10 33.53
C ALA A 159 17.23 -4.73 34.27
N ALA A 160 16.85 -3.44 34.27
CA ALA A 160 15.56 -3.00 34.77
C ALA A 160 14.40 -3.61 33.96
N THR A 161 14.52 -3.68 32.64
CA THR A 161 13.51 -4.30 31.76
C THR A 161 13.35 -5.79 32.03
N VAL A 162 14.46 -6.53 32.17
CA VAL A 162 14.42 -7.96 32.54
C VAL A 162 13.72 -8.15 33.89
N ALA A 163 14.09 -7.36 34.91
CA ALA A 163 13.46 -7.45 36.23
C ALA A 163 11.96 -7.14 36.19
N ALA A 164 11.52 -6.19 35.36
CA ALA A 164 10.10 -5.89 35.16
C ALA A 164 9.36 -7.07 34.53
N ILE A 165 9.93 -7.70 33.51
CA ILE A 165 9.34 -8.87 32.82
C ILE A 165 9.29 -10.09 33.74
N GLU A 166 10.36 -10.38 34.48
CA GLU A 166 10.41 -11.51 35.42
C GLU A 166 9.33 -11.38 36.51
N GLY A 167 9.05 -10.15 36.95
CA GLY A 167 8.07 -9.84 37.98
C GLY A 167 6.60 -9.92 37.57
N LEU A 168 6.28 -10.16 36.29
CA LEU A 168 4.90 -10.20 35.82
C LEU A 168 4.13 -11.40 36.40
N VAL A 169 2.85 -11.22 36.65
CA VAL A 169 1.97 -12.25 37.21
C VAL A 169 0.68 -12.27 36.41
N ALA A 170 0.22 -13.47 36.05
CA ALA A 170 -1.01 -13.68 35.33
C ALA A 170 -2.25 -13.54 36.24
N GLY A 171 -3.34 -13.02 35.70
CA GLY A 171 -4.64 -12.97 36.35
C GLY A 171 -5.56 -11.93 35.71
N GLY A 172 -6.87 -12.11 35.87
CA GLY A 172 -7.88 -11.18 35.33
C GLY A 172 -8.36 -11.53 33.92
N GLU A 173 -9.17 -10.62 33.37
CA GLU A 173 -9.67 -10.61 31.99
C GLU A 173 -8.61 -10.10 30.99
N THR A 174 -9.01 -9.78 29.76
CA THR A 174 -8.13 -9.40 28.63
C THR A 174 -8.61 -8.09 28.02
N ALA A 175 -7.99 -6.97 28.36
CA ALA A 175 -8.25 -5.63 27.82
C ALA A 175 -7.38 -5.31 26.58
N LEU A 176 -7.43 -6.18 25.58
CA LEU A 176 -6.61 -6.15 24.35
C LEU A 176 -6.75 -4.83 23.57
N TYR A 177 -7.97 -4.33 23.36
CA TYR A 177 -8.21 -3.13 22.56
C TYR A 177 -7.65 -1.88 23.26
N ARG A 178 -7.92 -1.74 24.56
CA ARG A 178 -7.35 -0.65 25.37
C ARG A 178 -5.83 -0.70 25.40
N ALA A 179 -5.25 -1.89 25.54
CA ALA A 179 -3.81 -2.07 25.59
C ALA A 179 -3.15 -1.66 24.27
N THR A 180 -3.75 -2.06 23.16
CA THR A 180 -3.28 -1.72 21.81
C THR A 180 -3.31 -0.22 21.58
N GLU A 181 -4.43 0.45 21.89
CA GLU A 181 -4.54 1.90 21.73
C GLU A 181 -3.55 2.65 22.64
N THR A 182 -3.49 2.28 23.92
CA THR A 182 -2.56 2.89 24.89
C THR A 182 -1.12 2.70 24.44
N GLY A 183 -0.78 1.50 23.98
CA GLY A 183 0.57 1.18 23.53
C GLY A 183 0.98 1.94 22.28
N LEU A 184 0.09 2.07 21.30
CA LEU A 184 0.30 2.89 20.11
C LEU A 184 0.56 4.36 20.48
N ARG A 185 -0.22 4.94 21.39
CA ARG A 185 -0.03 6.32 21.86
C ARG A 185 1.29 6.51 22.61
N LEU A 186 1.61 5.65 23.57
CA LEU A 186 2.86 5.72 24.32
C LEU A 186 4.08 5.58 23.41
N ALA A 187 4.04 4.63 22.46
CA ALA A 187 5.09 4.52 21.46
C ALA A 187 5.13 5.78 20.57
N ALA A 188 3.98 6.35 20.21
CA ALA A 188 3.91 7.56 19.41
C ALA A 188 4.44 8.83 20.11
N GLU A 189 4.43 8.86 21.44
CA GLU A 189 5.02 9.93 22.26
C GLU A 189 6.54 9.75 22.44
N GLU A 190 7.06 8.54 22.24
CA GLU A 190 8.50 8.29 22.29
C GLU A 190 9.18 9.01 21.12
N GLY A 191 10.10 9.92 21.45
CA GLY A 191 10.75 10.84 20.50
C GLY A 191 11.65 10.18 19.46
N SER A 192 11.75 8.85 19.44
CA SER A 192 12.42 8.11 18.38
C SER A 192 11.51 8.00 17.15
N SER A 193 12.06 8.34 15.99
CA SER A 193 11.42 8.07 14.70
C SER A 193 11.38 6.58 14.34
N TYR A 194 12.11 5.74 15.08
CA TYR A 194 12.22 4.31 14.82
C TYR A 194 11.64 3.53 16.00
N ARG A 195 10.33 3.31 15.94
CA ARG A 195 9.53 2.83 17.06
C ARG A 195 8.55 1.76 16.64
N ALA A 196 8.20 0.87 17.55
CA ALA A 196 7.21 -0.17 17.30
C ALA A 196 6.56 -0.68 18.58
N VAL A 197 5.41 -1.34 18.42
CA VAL A 197 4.77 -2.14 19.46
C VAL A 197 4.90 -3.62 19.11
N ILE A 198 5.38 -4.44 20.05
CA ILE A 198 5.23 -5.90 19.97
C ILE A 198 4.08 -6.26 20.89
N LEU A 199 2.97 -6.73 20.31
CA LEU A 199 1.74 -7.05 21.02
C LEU A 199 1.58 -8.57 21.10
N LEU A 200 1.55 -9.12 22.31
CA LEU A 200 1.29 -10.54 22.56
C LEU A 200 -0.08 -10.71 23.22
N SER A 201 -0.94 -11.56 22.67
CA SER A 201 -2.25 -11.92 23.22
C SER A 201 -2.54 -13.41 23.04
N ASP A 202 -3.16 -14.05 24.03
CA ASP A 202 -3.64 -15.44 23.93
C ASP A 202 -5.17 -15.56 23.88
N GLY A 203 -5.88 -14.44 24.01
CA GLY A 203 -7.34 -14.39 24.04
C GLY A 203 -7.98 -13.29 23.21
N VAL A 204 -9.32 -13.26 23.27
CA VAL A 204 -10.19 -12.20 22.74
C VAL A 204 -10.43 -11.09 23.76
N ASP A 205 -10.72 -9.89 23.27
CA ASP A 205 -11.05 -8.78 24.16
C ASP A 205 -12.35 -9.06 24.95
N ASN A 206 -12.25 -8.98 26.27
CA ASN A 206 -13.38 -9.06 27.18
C ASN A 206 -13.28 -8.07 28.36
N GLY A 207 -12.14 -7.36 28.49
CA GLY A 207 -11.90 -6.36 29.53
C GLY A 207 -11.90 -4.90 29.06
N SER A 208 -12.04 -4.62 27.75
CA SER A 208 -12.05 -3.23 27.24
C SER A 208 -13.43 -2.61 27.20
N VAL A 209 -13.48 -1.29 27.42
CA VAL A 209 -14.63 -0.42 27.05
C VAL A 209 -14.43 0.27 25.70
N PHE A 210 -13.27 0.08 25.06
CA PHE A 210 -12.97 0.63 23.74
C PHE A 210 -13.65 -0.20 22.66
N VAL A 211 -14.11 0.48 21.61
CA VAL A 211 -14.63 -0.19 20.41
C VAL A 211 -13.48 -0.42 19.45
N GLN A 212 -13.49 -1.59 18.80
CA GLN A 212 -12.48 -2.06 17.86
C GLN A 212 -12.10 -1.02 16.78
N ASP A 213 -13.09 -0.28 16.27
CA ASP A 213 -12.91 0.69 15.18
C ASP A 213 -12.03 1.89 15.58
N ASP A 214 -12.10 2.35 16.83
CA ASP A 214 -11.28 3.47 17.33
C ASP A 214 -9.78 3.11 17.30
N VAL A 215 -9.48 1.85 17.60
CA VAL A 215 -8.10 1.33 17.64
C VAL A 215 -7.53 1.19 16.23
N TYR A 216 -8.36 0.77 15.26
CA TYR A 216 -7.99 0.70 13.85
C TYR A 216 -7.66 2.07 13.28
N SER A 217 -8.50 3.07 13.57
CA SER A 217 -8.23 4.45 13.19
C SER A 217 -6.88 4.90 13.77
N THR A 218 -6.62 4.63 15.05
CA THR A 218 -5.37 4.98 15.72
C THR A 218 -4.14 4.33 15.09
N ALA A 219 -4.20 3.04 14.73
CA ALA A 219 -3.10 2.31 14.10
C ALA A 219 -2.78 2.81 12.68
N ALA A 220 -3.81 3.13 11.89
CA ALA A 220 -3.62 3.67 10.54
C ALA A 220 -2.95 5.07 10.54
N THR A 221 -3.04 5.75 11.68
CA THR A 221 -2.82 7.19 11.89
C THR A 221 -1.45 7.48 12.52
N LEU A 222 -1.07 6.77 13.59
CA LEU A 222 0.14 7.09 14.36
C LEU A 222 1.46 6.65 13.70
N GLY A 223 1.39 5.84 12.64
CA GLY A 223 2.57 5.34 11.93
C GLY A 223 3.52 4.53 12.82
N VAL A 224 2.98 3.88 13.87
CA VAL A 224 3.71 2.99 14.76
C VAL A 224 3.40 1.54 14.37
N PRO A 225 4.34 0.79 13.78
CA PRO A 225 4.11 -0.59 13.40
C PRO A 225 3.80 -1.49 14.60
N VAL A 226 2.79 -2.34 14.46
CA VAL A 226 2.41 -3.36 15.44
C VAL A 226 2.84 -4.74 14.94
N PHE A 227 3.75 -5.37 15.67
CA PHE A 227 4.13 -6.77 15.50
C PHE A 227 3.25 -7.60 16.44
N ALA A 228 2.13 -8.08 15.90
CA ALA A 228 1.13 -8.83 16.65
C ALA A 228 1.50 -10.32 16.70
N ILE A 229 1.50 -10.87 17.91
CA ILE A 229 1.81 -12.27 18.20
C ILE A 229 0.58 -12.89 18.87
N GLY A 230 -0.04 -13.85 18.19
CA GLY A 230 -1.10 -14.68 18.74
C GLY A 230 -0.55 -15.96 19.38
N LEU A 231 -0.99 -16.26 20.61
CA LEU A 231 -0.66 -17.50 21.29
C LEU A 231 -1.91 -18.39 21.47
N GLY A 232 -1.85 -19.62 20.96
CA GLY A 232 -2.95 -20.58 21.11
C GLY A 232 -4.07 -20.40 20.07
N ASP A 233 -5.19 -21.06 20.32
CA ASP A 233 -6.30 -21.16 19.36
C ASP A 233 -7.42 -20.13 19.61
N ASP A 234 -7.51 -19.55 20.82
CA ASP A 234 -8.60 -18.69 21.27
C ASP A 234 -8.32 -17.18 21.08
N ILE A 235 -7.36 -16.85 20.22
CA ILE A 235 -6.95 -15.47 19.94
C ILE A 235 -7.98 -14.70 19.11
N ASP A 236 -8.00 -13.38 19.27
CA ASP A 236 -8.67 -12.47 18.33
C ASP A 236 -7.86 -12.28 17.04
N ARG A 237 -7.84 -13.32 16.21
CA ARG A 237 -7.05 -13.33 14.97
C ARG A 237 -7.42 -12.18 14.04
N GLU A 238 -8.71 -11.90 13.85
CA GLU A 238 -9.17 -10.83 12.96
C GLU A 238 -8.66 -9.47 13.44
N PHE A 239 -8.73 -9.20 14.74
CA PHE A 239 -8.19 -7.99 15.32
C PHE A 239 -6.66 -7.88 15.15
N LEU A 240 -5.92 -8.92 15.54
CA LEU A 240 -4.46 -8.94 15.50
C LEU A 240 -3.90 -8.82 14.07
N GLU A 241 -4.53 -9.48 13.09
CA GLU A 241 -4.18 -9.34 11.67
C GLU A 241 -4.47 -7.93 11.15
N SER A 242 -5.63 -7.37 11.50
CA SER A 242 -6.05 -6.04 11.04
C SER A 242 -5.15 -4.95 11.60
N ILE A 243 -4.84 -4.99 12.90
CA ILE A 243 -3.98 -3.96 13.52
C ILE A 243 -2.56 -4.00 12.98
N ALA A 244 -2.00 -5.20 12.76
CA ALA A 244 -0.70 -5.37 12.15
C ALA A 244 -0.67 -4.81 10.72
N THR A 245 -1.73 -5.10 9.94
CA THR A 245 -1.84 -4.62 8.55
C THR A 245 -1.99 -3.11 8.48
N LEU A 246 -2.90 -2.52 9.26
CA LEU A 246 -3.18 -1.08 9.25
C LEU A 246 -2.00 -0.24 9.73
N SER A 247 -1.24 -0.75 10.71
CA SER A 247 -0.04 -0.09 11.23
C SER A 247 1.21 -0.28 10.36
N GLY A 248 1.16 -1.17 9.36
CA GLY A 248 2.33 -1.53 8.55
C GLY A 248 3.32 -2.48 9.25
N GLY A 249 2.90 -3.15 10.32
CA GLY A 249 3.63 -4.20 11.00
C GLY A 249 3.37 -5.59 10.41
N SER A 250 3.34 -6.62 11.26
CA SER A 250 3.11 -8.01 10.83
C SER A 250 2.41 -8.83 11.91
N PHE A 251 1.58 -9.76 11.49
CA PHE A 251 0.95 -10.74 12.37
C PHE A 251 1.62 -12.11 12.23
N ALA A 252 1.84 -12.77 13.36
CA ALA A 252 2.24 -14.17 13.42
C ALA A 252 1.56 -14.85 14.60
N GLU A 253 1.36 -16.16 14.51
CA GLU A 253 0.74 -16.94 15.57
C GLU A 253 1.47 -18.26 15.80
N THR A 254 1.34 -18.77 17.02
CA THR A 254 1.84 -20.10 17.40
C THR A 254 0.79 -20.83 18.24
N PRO A 255 0.51 -22.12 17.96
CA PRO A 255 -0.43 -22.90 18.77
C PRO A 255 0.15 -23.28 20.14
N SER A 256 1.44 -23.00 20.40
CA SER A 256 2.09 -23.40 21.66
C SER A 256 3.06 -22.33 22.17
N PRO A 257 3.23 -22.20 23.50
CA PRO A 257 4.15 -21.25 24.10
C PRO A 257 5.61 -21.41 23.63
N ALA A 258 6.04 -22.64 23.34
CA ALA A 258 7.40 -22.92 22.86
C ALA A 258 7.74 -22.25 21.51
N GLY A 259 6.73 -21.83 20.72
CA GLY A 259 6.95 -21.09 19.47
C GLY A 259 7.22 -19.60 19.66
N LEU A 260 6.96 -19.04 20.85
CA LEU A 260 7.08 -17.60 21.10
C LEU A 260 8.50 -17.08 20.86
N ALA A 261 9.52 -17.83 21.27
CA ALA A 261 10.91 -17.45 21.06
C ALA A 261 11.24 -17.21 19.57
N GLN A 262 10.68 -18.01 18.66
CA GLN A 262 10.86 -17.84 17.22
C GLN A 262 10.14 -16.59 16.71
N LEU A 263 8.92 -16.32 17.18
CA LEU A 263 8.12 -15.18 16.74
C LEU A 263 8.70 -13.85 17.22
N TYR A 264 9.20 -13.79 18.46
CA TYR A 264 9.93 -12.62 18.96
C TYR A 264 11.23 -12.38 18.20
N ALA A 265 11.99 -13.44 17.87
CA ALA A 265 13.19 -13.32 17.03
C ALA A 265 12.84 -12.79 15.64
N GLN A 266 11.78 -13.30 15.01
CA GLN A 266 11.29 -12.81 13.72
C GLN A 266 10.86 -11.35 13.79
N ALA A 267 10.15 -10.93 14.84
CA ALA A 267 9.80 -9.52 15.04
C ALA A 267 11.06 -8.64 15.14
N GLY A 268 12.11 -9.09 15.83
CA GLY A 268 13.40 -8.42 15.88
C GLY A 268 14.09 -8.30 14.51
N GLU A 269 14.06 -9.36 13.70
CA GLU A 269 14.58 -9.32 12.33
C GLU A 269 13.80 -8.31 11.47
N LEU A 270 12.47 -8.33 11.51
CA LEU A 270 11.61 -7.39 10.78
C LEU A 270 11.85 -5.94 11.24
N LEU A 271 12.03 -5.73 12.54
CA LEU A 271 12.36 -4.44 13.14
C LEU A 271 13.73 -3.94 12.71
N ARG A 272 14.74 -4.80 12.51
CA ARG A 272 16.06 -4.37 12.02
C ARG A 272 16.12 -4.26 10.50
N GLY A 273 15.25 -4.96 9.79
CA GLY A 273 15.25 -5.02 8.33
C GLY A 273 14.62 -3.82 7.61
N GLN A 274 14.33 -2.74 8.32
CA GLN A 274 13.67 -1.56 7.73
C GLN A 274 14.69 -0.57 7.17
N TYR A 275 14.22 0.23 6.22
CA TYR A 275 14.95 1.30 5.55
C TYR A 275 14.30 2.63 5.86
N ILE A 276 15.10 3.64 6.18
CA ILE A 276 14.65 5.04 6.18
C ILE A 276 15.12 5.68 4.89
N LEU A 277 14.16 5.95 4.00
CA LEU A 277 14.38 6.76 2.80
C LEU A 277 14.22 8.22 3.18
N THR A 278 15.31 8.99 3.13
CA THR A 278 15.23 10.46 3.20
C THR A 278 15.04 10.98 1.78
N LEU A 279 13.92 11.65 1.56
CA LEU A 279 13.51 12.22 0.29
C LEU A 279 13.82 13.72 0.29
N ASP A 280 14.41 14.19 -0.80
CA ASP A 280 14.49 15.61 -1.11
C ASP A 280 13.10 16.09 -1.53
N THR A 281 12.52 17.00 -0.75
CA THR A 281 11.21 17.57 -1.04
C THR A 281 11.29 18.82 -1.91
N ALA A 282 12.49 19.27 -2.28
CA ALA A 282 12.68 20.42 -3.14
C ALA A 282 12.03 20.18 -4.52
N GLY A 283 11.02 20.99 -4.83
CA GLY A 283 10.27 20.89 -6.09
C GLY A 283 9.12 19.87 -6.07
N LEU A 284 8.92 19.13 -4.98
CA LEU A 284 7.71 18.37 -4.76
C LEU A 284 6.60 19.32 -4.26
N VAL A 285 5.43 19.23 -4.87
CA VAL A 285 4.27 20.00 -4.44
C VAL A 285 3.46 19.16 -3.46
N PHE A 286 3.64 19.43 -2.17
CA PHE A 286 2.71 19.01 -1.14
C PHE A 286 1.62 20.09 -1.05
N VAL A 287 0.38 19.73 -1.40
CA VAL A 287 -0.75 20.63 -1.13
C VAL A 287 -1.02 20.55 0.37
N ALA A 288 -0.86 21.67 1.07
CA ALA A 288 -1.08 21.73 2.51
C ALA A 288 -2.49 21.21 2.84
N ALA A 289 -2.57 20.32 3.84
CA ALA A 289 -3.78 19.65 4.29
C ALA A 289 -4.46 18.68 3.29
N GLU A 290 -3.84 18.31 2.16
CA GLU A 290 -4.35 17.23 1.29
C GLU A 290 -3.52 15.94 1.44
N PRO A 291 -4.17 14.75 1.46
CA PRO A 291 -3.49 13.47 1.35
C PRO A 291 -2.60 13.40 0.10
N THR A 292 -1.37 12.97 0.30
CA THR A 292 -0.37 12.84 -0.77
C THR A 292 -0.17 11.36 -1.10
N LEU A 293 -0.22 10.99 -2.38
CA LEU A 293 0.03 9.60 -2.77
C LEU A 293 1.54 9.34 -2.84
N LEU A 294 2.07 8.56 -1.90
CA LEU A 294 3.44 8.07 -1.96
C LEU A 294 3.48 6.69 -2.61
N ARG A 295 4.31 6.53 -3.64
CA ARG A 295 4.60 5.24 -4.26
C ARG A 295 6.08 4.92 -4.06
N VAL A 296 6.35 3.71 -3.58
CA VAL A 296 7.70 3.16 -3.47
C VAL A 296 7.77 1.89 -4.30
N GLU A 297 8.66 1.86 -5.28
CA GLU A 297 8.98 0.70 -6.09
C GLU A 297 10.39 0.24 -5.75
N VAL A 298 10.59 -1.07 -5.69
CA VAL A 298 11.87 -1.71 -5.44
C VAL A 298 12.18 -2.63 -6.61
N ALA A 299 13.38 -2.52 -7.16
CA ALA A 299 13.90 -3.40 -8.18
C ALA A 299 15.37 -3.71 -7.91
N SER A 300 15.66 -4.94 -7.49
CA SER A 300 17.01 -5.40 -7.17
C SER A 300 17.27 -6.80 -7.71
N SER A 301 18.45 -7.37 -7.43
CA SER A 301 18.73 -8.78 -7.73
C SER A 301 17.85 -9.76 -6.94
N ALA A 302 17.31 -9.34 -5.79
CA ALA A 302 16.41 -10.15 -4.99
C ALA A 302 15.02 -10.23 -5.62
N GLY A 303 14.60 -9.23 -6.41
CA GLY A 303 13.30 -9.22 -7.05
C GLY A 303 12.75 -7.82 -7.29
N THR A 304 11.45 -7.75 -7.57
CA THR A 304 10.73 -6.49 -7.78
C THR A 304 9.47 -6.44 -6.94
N GLY A 305 9.14 -5.28 -6.39
CA GLY A 305 7.92 -5.04 -5.62
C GLY A 305 7.53 -3.58 -5.63
N SER A 306 6.30 -3.27 -5.22
CA SER A 306 5.85 -1.88 -5.11
C SER A 306 4.72 -1.73 -4.12
N VAL A 307 4.66 -0.58 -3.46
CA VAL A 307 3.55 -0.14 -2.61
C VAL A 307 3.16 1.28 -2.96
N ALA A 308 1.87 1.59 -2.85
CA ALA A 308 1.38 2.96 -2.92
C ALA A 308 0.37 3.20 -1.78
N ARG A 309 0.56 4.28 -1.03
CA ARG A 309 -0.28 4.63 0.12
C ARG A 309 -0.47 6.14 0.15
N SER A 310 -1.66 6.60 0.50
CA SER A 310 -1.88 8.01 0.81
C SER A 310 -1.27 8.32 2.17
N VAL A 311 -0.45 9.36 2.25
CA VAL A 311 0.26 9.81 3.43
C VAL A 311 -0.08 11.27 3.72
N CYS A 312 0.03 11.69 4.98
CA CYS A 312 -0.10 13.10 5.35
C CYS A 312 1.27 13.64 5.77
N ALA A 313 1.66 14.77 5.20
CA ALA A 313 2.88 15.47 5.61
C ALA A 313 2.70 16.28 6.93
N GLN A 314 1.46 16.41 7.41
CA GLN A 314 1.07 17.14 8.62
C GLN A 314 0.37 16.18 9.60
N GLU A 315 -0.04 16.70 10.76
CA GLU A 315 -0.83 15.95 11.75
C GLU A 315 -2.27 15.67 11.29
N LEU A 316 -2.81 16.46 10.37
CA LEU A 316 -4.15 16.26 9.83
C LEU A 316 -4.24 16.69 8.35
N CYS A 317 -4.68 15.78 7.50
CA CYS A 317 -4.99 16.01 6.10
C CYS A 317 -6.42 15.57 5.80
N VAL A 318 -7.13 16.34 4.99
CA VAL A 318 -8.46 16.00 4.48
C VAL A 318 -8.56 16.36 3.01
N ALA A 319 -9.13 15.46 2.21
CA ALA A 319 -9.55 15.77 0.85
C ALA A 319 -10.96 15.25 0.57
N LEU A 320 -11.69 15.97 -0.27
CA LEU A 320 -12.94 15.46 -0.84
C LEU A 320 -12.63 14.42 -1.92
N GLY A 321 -13.21 13.24 -1.80
CA GLY A 321 -13.03 12.13 -2.74
C GLY A 321 -13.84 12.28 -4.03
N LEU A 322 -13.29 11.75 -5.12
CA LEU A 322 -13.92 11.51 -6.44
C LEU A 322 -14.53 12.71 -7.17
N VAL A 323 -14.56 13.90 -6.61
CA VAL A 323 -15.10 15.08 -7.29
C VAL A 323 -13.94 15.88 -7.88
N VAL A 324 -13.99 16.14 -9.19
CA VAL A 324 -12.99 17.00 -9.86
C VAL A 324 -13.48 18.46 -9.88
N PRO A 325 -12.58 19.45 -9.76
CA PRO A 325 -12.99 20.85 -9.82
C PRO A 325 -13.76 21.15 -11.13
N GLY A 326 -14.95 21.74 -11.01
CA GLY A 326 -15.79 22.09 -12.15
C GLY A 326 -16.59 20.93 -12.75
N GLU A 327 -16.64 19.77 -12.10
CA GLU A 327 -17.46 18.64 -12.54
C GLU A 327 -18.95 19.01 -12.64
N GLN A 328 -19.62 18.51 -13.68
CA GLN A 328 -21.06 18.66 -13.85
C GLN A 328 -21.80 17.54 -13.12
N LEU A 329 -22.45 17.88 -12.01
CA LEU A 329 -23.27 16.95 -11.24
C LEU A 329 -24.74 17.10 -11.66
N ALA A 330 -25.30 16.04 -12.23
CA ALA A 330 -26.69 15.98 -12.68
C ALA A 330 -27.49 14.82 -12.05
N ALA A 331 -26.83 13.96 -11.28
CA ALA A 331 -27.43 12.82 -10.60
C ALA A 331 -26.94 12.75 -9.16
N VAL A 332 -27.74 12.12 -8.30
CA VAL A 332 -27.39 11.83 -6.90
C VAL A 332 -26.04 11.13 -6.85
N ARG A 333 -25.16 11.61 -5.97
CA ARG A 333 -23.79 11.12 -5.86
C ARG A 333 -23.35 11.04 -4.41
N THR A 334 -22.64 9.98 -4.07
CA THR A 334 -21.94 9.89 -2.78
C THR A 334 -20.63 10.66 -2.87
N VAL A 335 -20.49 11.67 -2.03
CA VAL A 335 -19.26 12.41 -1.78
C VAL A 335 -18.58 11.76 -0.57
N SER A 336 -17.32 11.38 -0.70
CA SER A 336 -16.53 10.85 0.41
C SER A 336 -15.50 11.87 0.88
N ALA A 337 -15.04 11.74 2.12
CA ALA A 337 -13.85 12.43 2.61
C ALA A 337 -12.74 11.40 2.82
N ASN A 338 -11.55 11.70 2.31
CA ASN A 338 -10.33 10.98 2.63
C ASN A 338 -9.62 11.75 3.74
N VAL A 339 -9.60 11.19 4.94
CA VAL A 339 -9.03 11.79 6.14
C VAL A 339 -7.80 10.98 6.53
N ILE A 340 -6.67 11.66 6.72
CA ILE A 340 -5.48 11.07 7.31
C ILE A 340 -5.12 11.96 8.49
N SER A 341 -5.16 11.41 9.68
CA SER A 341 -4.88 12.12 10.92
C SER A 341 -3.74 11.43 11.67
N SER A 342 -3.12 12.12 12.62
CA SER A 342 -2.30 11.53 13.70
C SER A 342 -3.11 11.40 15.00
N GLU A 343 -4.36 11.83 15.03
CA GLU A 343 -5.26 11.79 16.19
C GLU A 343 -6.65 11.25 15.84
N PRO A 344 -7.41 10.71 16.83
CA PRO A 344 -8.81 10.35 16.61
C PRO A 344 -9.66 11.51 16.13
N ILE A 345 -10.58 11.20 15.22
CA ILE A 345 -11.54 12.14 14.67
C ILE A 345 -12.77 12.22 15.58
N VAL A 346 -13.18 13.44 15.92
CA VAL A 346 -14.41 13.72 16.68
C VAL A 346 -15.58 13.89 15.72
N SER A 347 -15.37 14.61 14.62
CA SER A 347 -16.42 14.90 13.65
C SER A 347 -15.87 15.16 12.26
N VAL A 348 -16.66 14.77 11.26
CA VAL A 348 -16.49 15.11 9.85
C VAL A 348 -17.78 15.78 9.36
N SER A 349 -17.76 17.10 9.22
CA SER A 349 -18.90 17.89 8.77
C SER A 349 -18.79 18.16 7.27
N PHE A 350 -19.71 17.59 6.49
CA PHE A 350 -19.91 17.94 5.08
C PHE A 350 -20.79 19.18 4.97
N MET A 351 -20.39 20.10 4.12
CA MET A 351 -21.03 21.40 3.95
C MET A 351 -21.26 21.71 2.47
N VAL A 352 -22.36 22.40 2.17
CA VAL A 352 -22.67 22.93 0.84
C VAL A 352 -22.87 24.43 0.96
N ASP A 353 -22.09 25.20 0.20
CA ASP A 353 -22.07 26.68 0.23
C ASP A 353 -21.88 27.24 1.65
N GLY A 354 -21.06 26.58 2.48
CA GLY A 354 -20.77 27.00 3.84
C GLY A 354 -21.79 26.56 4.90
N VAL A 355 -22.84 25.82 4.52
CA VAL A 355 -23.87 25.32 5.44
C VAL A 355 -23.68 23.82 5.66
N VAL A 356 -23.66 23.36 6.92
CA VAL A 356 -23.55 21.94 7.27
C VAL A 356 -24.74 21.17 6.70
N ALA A 357 -24.44 20.21 5.82
CA ALA A 357 -25.40 19.34 5.16
C ALA A 357 -25.45 17.95 5.81
N ALA A 358 -24.32 17.47 6.33
CA ALA A 358 -24.24 16.24 7.09
C ALA A 358 -23.06 16.30 8.06
N GLU A 359 -23.15 15.52 9.13
CA GLU A 359 -22.06 15.30 10.08
C GLU A 359 -21.93 13.81 10.33
N VAL A 360 -20.72 13.30 10.25
CA VAL A 360 -20.39 11.88 10.35
C VAL A 360 -19.25 11.74 11.35
N SER A 361 -19.39 10.86 12.34
CA SER A 361 -18.37 10.61 13.36
C SER A 361 -17.54 9.35 13.11
N GLU A 362 -18.02 8.46 12.24
CA GLU A 362 -17.42 7.14 12.01
C GLU A 362 -17.17 6.88 10.52
N GLU A 363 -16.17 6.07 10.22
CA GLU A 363 -15.90 5.65 8.85
C GLU A 363 -16.95 4.65 8.34
N PRO A 364 -17.26 4.66 7.02
CA PRO A 364 -16.70 5.53 6.01
C PRO A 364 -17.31 6.93 6.02
N TYR A 365 -16.46 7.97 5.99
CA TYR A 365 -16.90 9.37 5.95
C TYR A 365 -17.52 9.71 4.60
N GLN A 366 -18.84 9.61 4.52
CA GLN A 366 -19.60 9.76 3.27
C GLN A 366 -20.88 10.56 3.46
N PHE A 367 -21.23 11.30 2.41
CA PHE A 367 -22.44 12.10 2.33
C PHE A 367 -23.10 11.90 0.96
N VAL A 368 -24.41 11.65 0.93
CA VAL A 368 -25.18 11.55 -0.32
C VAL A 368 -25.62 12.94 -0.74
N PHE A 369 -25.01 13.45 -1.79
CA PHE A 369 -25.35 14.73 -2.40
C PHE A 369 -26.39 14.54 -3.51
N ASP A 370 -27.54 15.21 -3.40
CA ASP A 370 -28.55 15.28 -4.44
C ASP A 370 -28.51 16.64 -5.15
N PRO A 371 -27.98 16.74 -6.38
CA PRO A 371 -27.94 18.00 -7.12
C PRO A 371 -29.33 18.58 -7.41
N ALA A 372 -30.38 17.76 -7.46
CA ALA A 372 -31.75 18.24 -7.76
C ALA A 372 -32.34 19.09 -6.63
N ALA A 373 -31.75 19.04 -5.43
CA ALA A 373 -32.16 19.86 -4.29
C ALA A 373 -31.68 21.32 -4.38
N PHE A 374 -30.85 21.67 -5.37
CA PHE A 374 -30.20 22.97 -5.48
C PHE A 374 -30.49 23.63 -6.83
N GLU A 375 -30.48 24.96 -6.88
CA GLU A 375 -30.57 25.69 -8.14
C GLU A 375 -29.31 25.44 -8.99
N SER A 376 -29.49 25.39 -10.31
CA SER A 376 -28.40 25.27 -11.28
C SER A 376 -27.38 26.38 -11.13
N GLY A 377 -26.10 26.04 -11.17
CA GLY A 377 -25.01 26.98 -10.99
C GLY A 377 -23.82 26.35 -10.28
N GLU A 378 -22.82 27.18 -9.98
CA GLU A 378 -21.68 26.77 -9.18
C GLU A 378 -22.09 26.56 -7.74
N ARG A 379 -21.61 25.47 -7.14
CA ARG A 379 -21.75 25.16 -5.72
C ARG A 379 -20.40 24.80 -5.14
N VAL A 380 -20.17 25.21 -3.90
CA VAL A 380 -18.97 24.84 -3.17
C VAL A 380 -19.31 23.71 -2.22
N LEU A 381 -18.74 22.53 -2.46
CA LEU A 381 -18.75 21.44 -1.51
C LEU A 381 -17.52 21.60 -0.62
N SER A 382 -17.69 21.50 0.69
CA SER A 382 -16.57 21.49 1.63
C SER A 382 -16.74 20.44 2.70
N VAL A 383 -15.64 19.96 3.24
CA VAL A 383 -15.60 19.10 4.41
C VAL A 383 -14.73 19.76 5.47
N ARG A 384 -15.16 19.67 6.73
CA ARG A 384 -14.38 20.05 7.89
C ARG A 384 -14.21 18.82 8.77
N VAL A 385 -12.99 18.61 9.26
CA VAL A 385 -12.64 17.56 10.20
C VAL A 385 -12.19 18.22 11.49
N GLU A 386 -12.57 17.64 12.62
CA GLU A 386 -12.11 18.02 13.95
C GLU A 386 -11.63 16.79 14.71
N THR A 387 -10.52 16.94 15.43
CA THR A 387 -9.88 15.88 16.23
C THR A 387 -10.14 16.09 17.72
N VAL A 388 -9.79 15.09 18.53
CA VAL A 388 -9.95 15.15 19.99
C VAL A 388 -9.14 16.25 20.68
N SER A 389 -8.01 16.67 20.11
CA SER A 389 -7.24 17.82 20.62
C SER A 389 -7.86 19.18 20.26
N GLY A 390 -8.86 19.19 19.37
CA GLY A 390 -9.42 20.39 18.77
C GLY A 390 -8.69 20.87 17.51
N ALA A 391 -7.71 20.10 16.99
CA ALA A 391 -7.15 20.39 15.68
C ALA A 391 -8.22 20.21 14.60
N SER A 392 -8.34 21.17 13.68
CA SER A 392 -9.34 21.17 12.62
C SER A 392 -8.72 21.49 11.27
N GLN A 393 -9.16 20.76 10.24
CA GLN A 393 -8.79 20.98 8.85
C GLN A 393 -10.00 20.97 7.95
N SER A 394 -9.90 21.63 6.80
CA SER A 394 -10.97 21.66 5.82
C SER A 394 -10.47 21.61 4.40
N SER A 395 -11.21 20.90 3.55
CA SER A 395 -11.02 20.86 2.11
C SER A 395 -12.30 21.34 1.42
N GLN A 396 -12.15 22.00 0.28
CA GLN A 396 -13.29 22.52 -0.49
C GLN A 396 -13.08 22.36 -1.99
N LEU A 397 -14.18 22.25 -2.72
CA LEU A 397 -14.20 22.05 -4.14
C LEU A 397 -15.44 22.68 -4.78
N SER A 398 -15.24 23.39 -5.89
CA SER A 398 -16.35 23.88 -6.72
C SER A 398 -16.86 22.81 -7.68
N VAL A 399 -18.18 22.63 -7.73
CA VAL A 399 -18.92 21.80 -8.71
C VAL A 399 -19.94 22.64 -9.45
N GLN A 400 -20.39 22.14 -10.60
CA GLN A 400 -21.46 22.76 -11.38
C GLN A 400 -22.69 21.86 -11.35
N ILE A 401 -23.83 22.41 -10.95
CA ILE A 401 -25.11 21.70 -11.02
C ILE A 401 -25.75 21.99 -12.39
N GLY A 402 -25.84 20.96 -13.20
CA GLY A 402 -26.43 21.05 -14.55
C GLY A 402 -27.94 21.27 -14.49
N SER A 403 -28.48 22.12 -15.36
CA SER A 403 -29.93 22.19 -15.54
C SER A 403 -30.42 20.97 -16.31
N THR A 404 -31.15 20.08 -15.64
CA THR A 404 -31.98 19.10 -16.35
C THR A 404 -33.18 19.83 -16.95
N GLY A 405 -32.99 20.44 -18.12
CA GLY A 405 -34.04 21.22 -18.78
C GLY A 405 -33.69 21.73 -20.18
N GLY A 406 -33.72 20.83 -21.18
CA GLY A 406 -34.09 21.17 -22.56
C GLY A 406 -32.97 21.56 -23.54
N GLY A 407 -32.71 20.65 -24.50
CA GLY A 407 -32.10 20.97 -25.80
C GLY A 407 -30.61 20.68 -25.91
N LEU A 408 -30.25 19.69 -26.72
CA LEU A 408 -28.90 19.48 -27.21
C LEU A 408 -28.40 20.76 -27.90
N ASN A 409 -27.60 21.57 -27.21
CA ASN A 409 -26.93 22.70 -27.83
C ASN A 409 -25.69 22.18 -28.57
N MET A 410 -25.93 21.71 -29.80
CA MET A 410 -24.96 21.14 -30.73
C MET A 410 -24.04 22.22 -31.35
N THR A 411 -23.50 23.12 -30.52
CA THR A 411 -22.53 24.15 -30.95
C THR A 411 -21.18 24.04 -30.26
N LEU A 412 -21.08 23.39 -29.08
CA LEU A 412 -19.79 23.20 -28.40
C LEU A 412 -19.07 21.88 -28.74
N VAL A 413 -19.78 20.89 -29.30
CA VAL A 413 -19.16 19.62 -29.72
C VAL A 413 -18.40 19.75 -31.05
N LEU A 414 -18.67 20.78 -31.86
CA LEU A 414 -17.94 21.01 -33.12
C LEU A 414 -16.58 21.69 -32.93
N GLY A 415 -16.35 22.43 -31.83
CA GLY A 415 -15.04 23.06 -31.57
C GLY A 415 -13.95 22.05 -31.20
N ALA A 416 -14.29 21.07 -30.37
CA ALA A 416 -13.34 20.04 -29.93
C ALA A 416 -13.00 19.02 -31.04
N ILE A 417 -13.97 18.65 -31.88
CA ILE A 417 -13.74 17.69 -32.98
C ILE A 417 -12.86 18.31 -34.08
N VAL A 418 -13.01 19.61 -34.37
CA VAL A 418 -12.16 20.30 -35.36
C VAL A 418 -10.72 20.50 -34.84
N ALA A 419 -10.55 20.78 -33.54
CA ALA A 419 -9.22 20.94 -32.93
C ALA A 419 -8.43 19.62 -32.86
N VAL A 420 -9.08 18.51 -32.46
CA VAL A 420 -8.44 17.18 -32.43
C VAL A 420 -8.15 16.68 -33.85
N GLY A 421 -9.06 16.91 -34.81
CA GLY A 421 -8.83 16.57 -36.21
C GLY A 421 -7.64 17.32 -36.82
N ALA A 422 -7.51 18.62 -36.55
CA ALA A 422 -6.39 19.44 -37.03
C ALA A 422 -5.05 19.02 -36.39
N ALA A 423 -5.04 18.68 -35.09
CA ALA A 423 -3.85 18.21 -34.40
C ALA A 423 -3.37 16.84 -34.92
N VAL A 424 -4.29 15.92 -35.20
CA VAL A 424 -3.95 14.60 -35.77
C VAL A 424 -3.42 14.73 -37.21
N VAL A 425 -4.02 15.59 -38.03
CA VAL A 425 -3.53 15.85 -39.40
C VAL A 425 -2.16 16.54 -39.38
N LEU A 426 -1.93 17.47 -38.46
CA LEU A 426 -0.63 18.14 -38.31
C LEU A 426 0.44 17.17 -37.79
N ALA A 427 0.10 16.30 -36.83
CA ALA A 427 1.00 15.26 -36.33
C ALA A 427 1.33 14.24 -37.43
N LEU A 428 0.35 13.82 -38.24
CA LEU A 428 0.57 12.92 -39.38
C LEU A 428 1.42 13.59 -40.47
N TYR A 429 1.19 14.88 -40.74
CA TYR A 429 1.99 15.66 -41.69
C TYR A 429 3.45 15.81 -41.22
N LEU A 430 3.68 16.13 -39.95
CA LEU A 430 5.02 16.23 -39.37
C LEU A 430 5.71 14.87 -39.33
N TYR A 431 4.99 13.80 -38.97
CA TYR A 431 5.49 12.42 -39.02
C TYR A 431 5.92 11.99 -40.42
N LEU A 432 5.10 12.27 -41.45
CA LEU A 432 5.42 11.96 -42.84
C LEU A 432 6.55 12.83 -43.40
N ARG A 433 6.69 14.07 -42.92
CA ARG A 433 7.77 14.99 -43.31
C ARG A 433 9.10 14.58 -42.69
N LEU A 434 9.11 14.13 -41.44
CA LEU A 434 10.32 13.62 -40.76
C LEU A 434 10.80 12.28 -41.35
N ARG A 435 9.89 11.49 -41.93
CA ARG A 435 10.23 10.22 -42.60
C ARG A 435 10.79 10.37 -44.02
N ARG A 436 10.68 11.55 -44.63
CA ARG A 436 11.29 11.84 -45.95
C ARG A 436 12.61 12.59 -45.75
N GLY A 437 13.67 11.81 -45.54
CA GLY A 437 15.05 12.28 -45.73
C GLY A 437 15.32 12.72 -47.18
N PRO A 438 16.38 13.50 -47.42
CA PRO A 438 16.55 14.30 -48.63
C PRO A 438 16.83 13.46 -49.90
N GLN A 439 16.28 13.98 -51.00
CA GLN A 439 16.21 13.47 -52.37
C GLN A 439 17.28 12.46 -52.83
N GLY A 440 16.79 11.29 -53.27
CA GLY A 440 17.42 10.47 -54.30
C GLY A 440 16.71 10.66 -55.64
N ASP A 441 17.48 11.17 -56.60
CA ASP A 441 17.17 11.39 -58.01
C ASP A 441 16.56 10.15 -58.71
N LEU A 442 15.34 10.26 -59.27
CA LEU A 442 14.88 9.39 -60.36
C LEU A 442 14.03 10.17 -61.38
N ARG A 443 14.70 10.39 -62.51
CA ARG A 443 14.21 10.75 -63.83
C ARG A 443 12.92 10.02 -64.26
N LYS A 444 12.08 10.80 -64.96
CA LYS A 444 11.18 10.46 -66.08
C LYS A 444 10.12 9.36 -65.85
N LEU A 445 8.85 9.75 -65.96
CA LEU A 445 7.84 9.03 -66.75
C LEU A 445 6.69 9.98 -67.14
N ASP A 446 6.20 9.75 -68.35
CA ASP A 446 5.36 10.58 -69.25
C ASP A 446 3.92 10.85 -68.75
N PRO A 447 3.28 11.98 -69.14
CA PRO A 447 1.88 12.25 -68.81
C PRO A 447 0.97 11.86 -69.98
N ALA A 448 0.46 10.62 -69.97
CA ALA A 448 -0.63 10.22 -70.86
C ALA A 448 -1.41 9.02 -70.31
N ASN A 449 -2.47 9.30 -69.54
CA ASN A 449 -3.80 8.73 -69.78
C ASN A 449 -4.80 9.16 -68.70
N LEU A 450 -5.70 10.04 -69.10
CA LEU A 450 -7.00 10.28 -68.47
C LEU A 450 -7.95 9.16 -68.90
N THR A 451 -8.72 8.58 -67.95
CA THR A 451 -10.18 8.34 -68.06
C THR A 451 -10.71 7.55 -66.84
N PRO A 452 -11.93 7.84 -66.32
CA PRO A 452 -12.59 7.08 -65.28
C PRO A 452 -13.77 6.21 -65.83
N PRO A 453 -14.23 5.18 -65.11
CA PRO A 453 -15.60 4.65 -65.27
C PRO A 453 -16.39 4.84 -63.96
N SER A 454 -17.50 5.59 -63.95
CA SER A 454 -18.87 5.30 -64.43
C SER A 454 -19.73 4.58 -63.39
N LYS A 455 -20.81 5.28 -63.00
CA LYS A 455 -21.97 4.78 -62.24
C LYS A 455 -22.70 3.72 -63.06
N GLU A 456 -23.18 2.66 -62.42
CA GLU A 456 -24.38 1.98 -62.92
C GLU A 456 -25.20 1.35 -61.78
N ALA A 457 -26.51 1.50 -61.92
CA ALA A 457 -27.57 1.09 -61.03
C ALA A 457 -28.07 -0.32 -61.38
N ALA A 458 -28.53 -1.07 -60.39
CA ALA A 458 -29.58 -2.10 -60.53
C ALA A 458 -30.16 -2.41 -59.14
N ARG A 459 -31.32 -1.88 -58.76
CA ARG A 459 -32.69 -2.33 -59.10
C ARG A 459 -33.07 -3.70 -58.50
N VAL A 460 -33.79 -3.61 -57.36
CA VAL A 460 -35.07 -4.29 -57.01
C VAL A 460 -35.12 -5.82 -56.99
N ARG A 461 -35.45 -6.39 -55.82
CA ARG A 461 -36.63 -7.26 -55.65
C ARG A 461 -37.12 -7.33 -54.20
N ARG A 462 -38.39 -6.99 -54.02
CA ARG A 462 -39.26 -7.25 -52.86
C ARG A 462 -39.58 -8.74 -52.75
N THR A 463 -39.70 -9.25 -51.51
CA THR A 463 -40.65 -10.25 -50.93
C THR A 463 -39.96 -10.81 -49.68
N SER A 464 -40.52 -11.02 -48.49
CA SER A 464 -41.88 -11.05 -47.94
C SER A 464 -41.71 -11.20 -46.41
N LYS A 465 -42.47 -10.45 -45.61
CA LYS A 465 -42.75 -10.73 -44.18
C LYS A 465 -43.73 -11.91 -44.05
N PRO A 466 -44.13 -12.40 -42.86
CA PRO A 466 -43.47 -12.45 -41.54
C PRO A 466 -43.56 -13.87 -40.91
N LYS A 467 -42.92 -14.12 -39.75
CA LYS A 467 -43.46 -15.07 -38.75
C LYS A 467 -43.00 -14.74 -37.34
N ILE A 468 -43.90 -15.08 -36.42
CA ILE A 468 -44.11 -14.64 -35.05
C ILE A 468 -43.97 -15.90 -34.17
N TRP A 469 -43.24 -15.75 -33.04
CA TRP A 469 -43.36 -16.48 -31.74
C TRP A 469 -42.75 -17.90 -31.60
N PRO A 470 -42.44 -18.37 -30.37
CA PRO A 470 -42.90 -17.93 -29.04
C PRO A 470 -42.01 -16.95 -28.28
#